data_AF-A0A368GE76-F1
#
_entry.id   AF-A0A368GE76-F1
#
_cell.length_a   1.000
_cell.length_b   1.000
_cell.length_c   1.000
_cell.angle_alpha   90.00
_cell.angle_beta   90.00
_cell.angle_gamma   90.00
#
_symmetry.space_group_name_H-M   'P 1'
#
loop_
_entity.id
_entity.type
_entity.pdbx_description
1 polymer ?
#
loop_
_entity_poly.entity_id
_entity_poly.type
_entity_poly.pdbx_seq_one_letter_code
_entity_poly.pdbx_strand_id
1 'polypeptide(L)'
;MTDNLKEISLAEVEKHNTIGSCWIVLDGKVYDVSKFLDEHPGGLEVIAELAGKDATASFEDVGHSKDARDMAKEYLIGKVQASSAPATSSASEKKTPGCGCNWKDIVFSPTWSNFIIPTTIGIIVFVLYKGVMKAIA
;
A
#
# COMPACT_ATOMS: atom_id res chain seq x y z
N MET A 1 17.24 22.04 12.28
CA MET A 1 16.22 22.60 13.19
C MET A 1 15.11 21.57 13.26
N THR A 2 14.62 21.21 14.45
CA THR A 2 13.47 20.30 14.57
C THR A 2 12.21 21.12 14.40
N ASP A 3 11.76 21.27 13.15
CA ASP A 3 10.47 21.86 12.83
C ASP A 3 9.38 21.13 13.63
N ASN A 4 8.59 21.91 14.38
CA ASN A 4 7.49 21.41 15.21
C ASN A 4 6.37 20.89 14.29
N LEU A 5 6.58 19.72 13.71
CA LEU A 5 5.67 19.14 12.73
C LEU A 5 4.37 18.77 13.40
N LYS A 6 3.28 19.36 12.89
CA LYS A 6 1.94 19.10 13.38
C LYS A 6 1.64 17.61 13.27
N GLU A 7 1.18 17.07 14.37
CA GLU A 7 0.74 15.68 14.46
C GLU A 7 -0.70 15.57 13.94
N ILE A 8 -0.86 14.83 12.84
CA ILE A 8 -2.13 14.68 12.14
C ILE A 8 -2.55 13.21 12.21
N SER A 9 -3.79 12.92 12.56
CA SER A 9 -4.31 11.55 12.54
C SER A 9 -4.61 11.12 11.10
N LEU A 10 -4.49 9.83 10.80
CA LEU A 10 -4.88 9.31 9.48
C LEU A 10 -6.34 9.62 9.15
N ALA A 11 -7.23 9.53 10.15
CA ALA A 11 -8.65 9.88 9.98
C ALA A 11 -8.88 11.35 9.60
N GLU A 12 -7.95 12.25 9.93
CA GLU A 12 -8.01 13.63 9.47
C GLU A 12 -7.51 13.73 8.02
N VAL A 13 -6.41 13.06 7.68
CA VAL A 13 -5.88 13.00 6.30
C VAL A 13 -6.94 12.47 5.33
N GLU A 14 -7.68 11.43 5.70
CA GLU A 14 -8.75 10.82 4.88
C GLU A 14 -9.88 11.80 4.51
N LYS A 15 -10.11 12.85 5.29
CA LYS A 15 -11.12 13.88 4.98
C LYS A 15 -10.67 14.81 3.85
N HIS A 16 -9.36 14.90 3.61
CA HIS A 16 -8.74 15.74 2.58
C HIS A 16 -8.49 14.91 1.33
N ASN A 17 -9.58 14.42 0.74
CA ASN A 17 -9.57 13.58 -0.47
C ASN A 17 -10.15 14.29 -1.72
N THR A 18 -10.21 15.63 -1.71
CA THR A 18 -10.85 16.42 -2.77
C THR A 18 -9.82 17.22 -3.56
N ILE A 19 -10.16 17.65 -4.78
CA ILE A 19 -9.22 18.39 -5.65
C ILE A 19 -8.78 19.72 -5.00
N GLY A 20 -9.65 20.38 -4.22
CA GLY A 20 -9.29 21.61 -3.50
C GLY A 20 -8.56 21.40 -2.18
N SER A 21 -8.55 20.16 -1.66
CA SER A 21 -7.92 19.79 -0.39
C SER A 21 -7.53 18.32 -0.47
N CYS A 22 -6.34 18.09 -1.04
CA CYS A 22 -5.77 16.78 -1.33
C CYS A 22 -4.50 16.59 -0.51
N TRP A 23 -4.59 15.74 0.51
CA TRP A 23 -3.45 15.39 1.34
C TRP A 23 -3.01 13.97 1.05
N ILE A 24 -1.70 13.76 1.01
CA ILE A 24 -1.11 12.44 0.81
C ILE A 24 -0.11 12.16 1.91
N VAL A 25 0.03 10.88 2.26
CA VAL A 25 1.06 10.44 3.19
C VAL A 25 2.21 9.82 2.40
N LEU A 26 3.44 10.33 2.62
CA LEU A 26 4.67 9.73 2.10
C LEU A 26 5.62 9.48 3.28
N ASP A 27 6.06 8.24 3.45
CA ASP A 27 7.01 7.83 4.50
C ASP A 27 6.59 8.30 5.91
N GLY A 28 5.29 8.21 6.22
CA GLY A 28 4.71 8.65 7.50
C GLY A 28 4.61 10.17 7.70
N LYS A 29 4.89 10.96 6.66
CA LYS A 29 4.76 12.42 6.65
C LYS A 29 3.56 12.83 5.79
N VAL A 30 2.87 13.89 6.21
CA VAL A 30 1.68 14.38 5.53
C VAL A 30 2.04 15.59 4.68
N TYR A 31 1.62 15.56 3.43
CA TYR A 31 1.88 16.59 2.42
C TYR A 31 0.57 17.13 1.86
N ASP A 32 0.48 18.46 1.77
CA ASP A 32 -0.64 19.14 1.11
C ASP A 32 -0.28 19.45 -0.34
N VAL A 33 -0.71 18.59 -1.24
CA VAL A 33 -0.43 18.68 -2.68
C VAL A 33 -1.58 19.34 -3.45
N SER A 34 -2.55 19.97 -2.77
CA SER A 34 -3.74 20.55 -3.39
C SER A 34 -3.41 21.55 -4.52
N LYS A 35 -2.35 22.34 -4.34
CA LYS A 35 -1.89 23.32 -5.32
C LYS A 35 -1.02 22.72 -6.43
N PHE A 36 -0.48 21.53 -6.19
CA PHE A 36 0.44 20.85 -7.10
C PHE A 36 -0.27 19.88 -8.05
N LEU A 37 -1.56 19.62 -7.85
CA LEU A 37 -2.33 18.67 -8.66
C LEU A 37 -2.26 18.98 -10.17
N ASP A 38 -2.47 20.23 -10.56
CA ASP A 38 -2.44 20.65 -11.97
C ASP A 38 -1.01 20.76 -12.54
N GLU A 39 -0.02 21.00 -11.69
CA GLU A 39 1.39 21.11 -12.08
C GLU A 39 2.10 19.75 -12.11
N HIS A 40 1.41 18.68 -11.68
CA HIS A 40 2.00 17.34 -11.64
C HIS A 40 2.15 16.76 -13.06
N PRO A 41 3.38 16.44 -13.51
CA PRO A 41 3.63 15.94 -14.87
C PRO A 41 2.99 14.58 -15.17
N GLY A 42 2.61 13.80 -14.14
CA GLY A 42 1.86 12.56 -14.29
C GLY A 42 0.34 12.73 -14.33
N GLY A 43 -0.16 13.98 -14.26
CA GLY A 43 -1.58 14.32 -14.20
C GLY A 43 -2.14 14.29 -12.77
N LEU A 44 -3.26 15.00 -12.57
CA LEU A 44 -3.92 15.11 -11.26
C LEU A 44 -4.64 13.82 -10.83
N GLU A 45 -5.11 13.01 -11.79
CA GLU A 45 -5.91 11.82 -11.52
C GLU A 45 -5.17 10.81 -10.64
N VAL A 46 -3.88 10.58 -10.93
CA VAL A 46 -3.06 9.61 -10.16
C VAL A 46 -2.81 10.05 -8.72
N ILE A 47 -2.78 11.37 -8.46
CA ILE A 47 -2.67 11.90 -7.09
C ILE A 47 -4.04 11.84 -6.41
N ALA A 48 -5.11 12.18 -7.12
CA ALA A 48 -6.47 12.19 -6.61
C ALA A 48 -6.95 10.79 -6.16
N GLU A 49 -6.55 9.73 -6.86
CA GLU A 49 -6.85 8.34 -6.45
C GLU A 49 -6.22 7.94 -5.11
N LEU A 50 -5.08 8.55 -4.79
CA LEU A 50 -4.30 8.32 -3.57
C LEU A 50 -4.56 9.39 -2.50
N ALA A 51 -5.47 10.33 -2.76
CA ALA A 51 -5.82 11.39 -1.85
C ALA A 51 -6.41 10.81 -0.55
N GLY A 52 -5.97 11.34 0.58
CA GLY A 52 -6.35 10.88 1.90
C GLY A 52 -5.68 9.57 2.35
N LYS A 53 -4.74 9.02 1.58
CA LYS A 53 -4.11 7.71 1.84
C LYS A 53 -2.58 7.79 1.80
N ASP A 54 -1.95 6.66 2.12
CA ASP A 54 -0.51 6.47 1.94
C ASP A 54 -0.19 6.20 0.47
N ALA A 55 0.56 7.13 -0.12
CA ALA A 55 0.99 7.11 -1.52
C ALA A 55 2.47 6.70 -1.66
N THR A 56 3.13 6.28 -0.57
CA THR A 56 4.57 5.97 -0.55
C THR A 56 4.91 4.88 -1.55
N ALA A 57 4.10 3.82 -1.61
CA ALA A 57 4.32 2.71 -2.53
C ALA A 57 4.26 3.17 -4.00
N SER A 58 3.21 3.92 -4.38
CA SER A 58 3.05 4.43 -5.74
C SER A 58 4.13 5.45 -6.10
N PHE A 59 4.52 6.31 -5.15
CA PHE A 59 5.56 7.31 -5.36
C PHE A 59 6.95 6.69 -5.60
N GLU A 60 7.29 5.63 -4.86
CA GLU A 60 8.53 4.88 -5.05
C GLU A 60 8.52 4.02 -6.31
N ASP A 61 7.37 3.42 -6.67
CA ASP A 61 7.23 2.59 -7.88
C ASP A 61 7.43 3.39 -9.17
N VAL A 62 6.92 4.63 -9.20
CA VAL A 62 7.14 5.56 -10.31
C VAL A 62 8.61 6.00 -10.42
N GLY A 63 9.36 6.01 -9.31
CA GLY A 63 10.78 6.35 -9.31
C GLY A 63 11.05 7.85 -9.49
N HIS A 64 10.37 8.71 -8.73
CA HIS A 64 10.58 10.16 -8.76
C HIS A 64 12.05 10.57 -8.49
N SER A 65 12.51 11.59 -9.19
CA SER A 65 13.87 12.15 -9.03
C SER A 65 14.08 12.76 -7.64
N LYS A 66 15.36 12.94 -7.25
CA LYS A 66 15.70 13.60 -5.98
C LYS A 66 15.13 15.02 -5.89
N ASP A 67 15.15 15.74 -7.00
CA ASP A 67 14.60 17.09 -7.11
C ASP A 67 13.09 17.11 -6.84
N ALA A 68 12.33 16.16 -7.41
CA ALA A 68 10.91 16.00 -7.11
C ALA A 68 10.63 15.71 -5.63
N ARG A 69 11.49 14.92 -4.98
CA ARG A 69 11.41 14.65 -3.54
C ARG A 69 11.74 15.88 -2.70
N ASP A 70 12.64 16.74 -3.18
CA ASP A 70 12.98 17.99 -2.51
C ASP A 70 11.84 19.00 -2.62
N MET A 71 11.24 19.14 -3.81
CA MET A 71 10.02 19.95 -4.01
C MET A 71 8.86 19.47 -3.12
N ALA A 72 8.67 18.15 -3.00
CA ALA A 72 7.63 17.60 -2.12
C ALA A 72 7.79 18.07 -0.66
N LYS A 73 9.02 18.27 -0.17
CA LYS A 73 9.26 18.75 1.21
C LYS A 73 8.72 20.15 1.46
N GLU A 74 8.56 20.98 0.43
CA GLU A 74 7.98 22.33 0.56
C GLU A 74 6.48 22.28 0.90
N TYR A 75 5.80 21.19 0.53
CA TYR A 75 4.38 20.95 0.77
C TYR A 75 4.11 20.17 2.07
N LEU A 76 5.14 19.92 2.88
CA LEU A 76 5.04 19.18 4.12
C LEU A 76 4.28 19.98 5.18
N ILE A 77 3.14 19.45 5.63
CA ILE A 77 2.31 20.10 6.67
C ILE A 77 2.51 19.47 8.06
N GLY A 78 2.96 18.21 8.11
CA GLY A 78 3.02 17.50 9.37
C GLY A 78 3.49 16.06 9.25
N LYS A 79 3.35 15.33 10.35
CA LYS A 79 3.62 13.89 10.45
C LYS A 79 2.38 13.16 10.95
N VAL A 80 2.22 11.93 10.54
CA VAL A 80 1.12 11.09 11.03
C VAL A 80 1.36 10.78 12.51
N GLN A 81 0.31 10.87 13.34
CA GLN A 81 0.37 10.36 14.72
C GLN A 81 0.51 8.85 14.70
N ALA A 82 1.73 8.36 14.89
CA ALA A 82 1.98 6.99 15.28
C ALA A 82 1.51 6.83 16.73
N SER A 83 0.30 6.34 16.93
CA SER A 83 -0.18 5.93 18.26
C SER A 83 0.74 4.81 18.78
N SER A 84 1.68 5.19 19.64
CA SER A 84 2.53 4.34 20.49
C SER A 84 3.10 3.06 19.86
N ALA A 85 4.13 3.21 19.01
CA ALA A 85 5.26 2.28 18.96
C ALA A 85 6.47 3.01 18.34
N PRO A 86 7.70 2.86 18.88
CA PRO A 86 8.86 3.54 18.34
C PRO A 86 9.30 2.82 17.07
N ALA A 87 9.14 3.46 15.91
CA ALA A 87 9.82 3.05 14.69
C ALA A 87 10.56 4.26 14.15
N THR A 88 11.80 4.37 14.59
CA THR A 88 12.86 5.20 14.03
C THR A 88 12.98 4.98 12.52
N SER A 89 13.15 6.10 11.83
CA SER A 89 13.29 6.28 10.41
C SER A 89 14.34 5.36 9.73
N SER A 90 14.00 4.98 8.49
CA SER A 90 14.91 4.70 7.37
C SER A 90 15.89 3.53 7.50
N ALA A 91 15.51 2.36 6.96
CA ALA A 91 16.42 1.50 6.20
C ALA A 91 15.63 0.49 5.37
N SER A 92 15.92 0.45 4.08
CA SER A 92 15.73 -0.70 3.19
C SER A 92 16.00 -2.02 3.93
N GLU A 93 15.00 -2.89 4.07
CA GLU A 93 15.23 -4.31 4.35
C GLU A 93 14.27 -5.19 3.54
N LYS A 94 14.83 -5.82 2.49
CA LYS A 94 14.33 -7.09 1.98
C LYS A 94 14.43 -8.15 3.09
N LYS A 95 13.32 -8.47 3.76
CA LYS A 95 13.05 -9.82 4.33
C LYS A 95 11.68 -9.84 5.00
N THR A 96 10.79 -10.69 4.51
CA THR A 96 9.73 -11.30 5.34
C THR A 96 10.36 -12.19 6.43
N PRO A 97 9.62 -12.68 7.45
CA PRO A 97 8.27 -12.32 7.93
C PRO A 97 8.18 -12.16 9.48
N GLY A 98 7.12 -11.52 9.98
CA GLY A 98 6.82 -11.61 11.41
C GLY A 98 5.77 -10.65 11.95
N CYS A 99 4.49 -10.84 11.60
CA CYS A 99 3.38 -10.34 12.42
C CYS A 99 2.16 -11.27 12.30
N GLY A 100 1.87 -11.99 13.38
CA GLY A 100 0.51 -12.14 13.90
C GLY A 100 -0.64 -12.60 13.01
N CYS A 101 -0.45 -13.55 12.09
CA CYS A 101 -1.56 -14.31 11.53
C CYS A 101 -1.44 -15.76 12.01
N ASN A 102 -2.51 -16.35 12.57
CA ASN A 102 -2.52 -17.78 12.80
C ASN A 102 -2.35 -18.45 11.42
N TRP A 103 -1.61 -19.56 11.30
CA TRP A 103 -1.45 -20.26 10.01
C TRP A 103 -2.82 -20.55 9.38
N LYS A 104 -3.85 -20.78 10.19
CA LYS A 104 -5.23 -20.93 9.71
C LYS A 104 -5.76 -19.71 8.91
N ASP A 105 -5.36 -18.49 9.22
CA ASP A 105 -5.79 -17.27 8.51
C ASP A 105 -5.12 -17.11 7.14
N ILE A 106 -3.92 -17.66 6.97
CA ILE A 106 -3.24 -17.76 5.68
C ILE A 106 -3.87 -18.85 4.81
N VAL A 107 -4.38 -19.93 5.42
CA VAL A 107 -5.04 -21.04 4.71
C VAL A 107 -6.49 -20.69 4.33
N PHE A 108 -7.14 -19.75 5.03
CA PHE A 108 -8.55 -19.40 4.84
C PHE A 108 -8.81 -17.92 4.50
N SER A 109 -7.82 -17.18 3.97
CA SER A 109 -8.06 -15.80 3.51
C SER A 109 -8.84 -15.76 2.17
N PRO A 110 -9.92 -14.96 2.04
CA PRO A 110 -10.80 -14.95 0.86
C PRO A 110 -10.18 -14.34 -0.41
N THR A 111 -8.95 -13.82 -0.37
CA THR A 111 -8.29 -13.18 -1.51
C THR A 111 -7.36 -14.09 -2.32
N TRP A 112 -7.15 -15.36 -1.95
CA TRP A 112 -6.38 -16.35 -2.74
C TRP A 112 -7.15 -17.64 -3.08
N SER A 113 -8.36 -17.85 -2.54
CA SER A 113 -9.12 -19.09 -2.82
C SER A 113 -9.64 -19.22 -4.27
N ASN A 114 -9.54 -18.20 -5.13
CA ASN A 114 -10.08 -18.31 -6.50
C ASN A 114 -9.12 -18.96 -7.52
N PHE A 115 -7.89 -19.35 -7.12
CA PHE A 115 -6.93 -20.03 -8.01
C PHE A 115 -6.56 -21.46 -7.55
N ILE A 116 -6.86 -21.85 -6.32
CA ILE A 116 -6.50 -23.16 -5.74
C ILE A 116 -7.66 -24.19 -5.85
N ILE A 117 -8.91 -23.71 -5.91
CA ILE A 117 -10.09 -24.56 -6.09
C ILE A 117 -10.10 -25.28 -7.45
N PRO A 118 -9.71 -24.66 -8.59
CA PRO A 118 -9.69 -25.37 -9.88
C PRO A 118 -8.58 -26.45 -9.96
N THR A 119 -7.43 -26.22 -9.32
CA THR A 119 -6.27 -27.12 -9.42
C THR A 119 -6.40 -28.36 -8.54
N THR A 120 -7.01 -28.23 -7.36
CA THR A 120 -7.25 -29.37 -6.45
C THR A 120 -8.34 -30.31 -6.97
N ILE A 121 -9.43 -29.78 -7.53
CA ILE A 121 -10.48 -30.59 -8.16
C ILE A 121 -9.93 -31.35 -9.37
N GLY A 122 -9.12 -30.70 -10.21
CA GLY A 122 -8.48 -31.35 -11.36
C GLY A 122 -7.59 -32.54 -11.00
N ILE A 123 -6.80 -32.43 -9.92
CA ILE A 123 -5.94 -33.53 -9.44
C ILE A 123 -6.80 -34.70 -8.93
N ILE A 124 -7.87 -34.44 -8.18
CA ILE A 124 -8.77 -35.50 -7.67
C ILE A 124 -9.45 -36.24 -8.83
N VAL A 125 -9.99 -35.51 -9.82
CA VAL A 125 -10.61 -36.11 -11.01
C VAL A 125 -9.58 -36.92 -11.82
N PHE A 126 -8.36 -36.43 -11.96
CA PHE A 126 -7.29 -37.14 -12.67
C PHE A 126 -6.88 -38.45 -11.98
N VAL A 127 -6.76 -38.45 -10.65
CA VAL A 127 -6.43 -39.68 -9.89
C VAL A 127 -7.55 -40.71 -9.99
N LEU A 128 -8.82 -40.29 -9.89
CA LEU A 128 -9.97 -41.18 -10.05
C LEU A 128 -10.05 -41.74 -11.48
N TYR A 129 -9.90 -40.89 -12.50
CA TYR A 129 -9.92 -41.31 -13.91
C TYR A 129 -8.79 -42.32 -14.21
N LYS A 130 -7.57 -42.07 -13.71
CA LYS A 130 -6.45 -43.00 -13.88
C LYS A 130 -6.66 -44.31 -13.13
N GLY A 131 -7.28 -44.28 -11.95
CA GLY A 131 -7.64 -45.47 -11.18
C GLY A 131 -8.67 -46.35 -11.89
N VAL A 132 -9.72 -45.74 -12.43
CA VAL A 132 -10.78 -46.44 -13.18
C VAL A 132 -10.25 -46.99 -14.50
N MET A 133 -9.46 -46.22 -15.25
CA MET A 133 -8.86 -46.69 -16.51
C MET A 133 -7.86 -47.84 -16.30
N LYS A 134 -7.19 -47.90 -15.14
CA LYS A 134 -6.30 -49.03 -14.80
C LYS A 134 -7.05 -50.27 -14.29
N ALA A 135 -8.32 -50.15 -13.95
CA ALA A 135 -9.18 -51.28 -13.54
C ALA A 135 -9.99 -51.86 -14.71
N ILE A 136 -10.05 -51.16 -15.85
CA ILE A 136 -10.79 -51.56 -17.06
C ILE A 136 -9.85 -52.11 -18.15
N ALA A 137 -8.54 -51.89 -18.03
CA ALA A 137 -7.49 -52.52 -18.86
C ALA A 137 -6.98 -53.81 -18.20
#